data_AF-A0A4R4D3R6-F1
#
_entry.id   AF-A0A4R4D3R6-F1
#
_cell.length_a   1.000
_cell.length_b   1.000
_cell.length_c   1.000
_cell.angle_alpha   90.00
_cell.angle_beta   90.00
_cell.angle_gamma   90.00
#
_symmetry.space_group_name_H-M   'P 1'
#
loop_
_entity.id
_entity.type
_entity.pdbx_description
1 polymer ?
#
loop_
_entity_poly.entity_id
_entity_poly.type
_entity_poly.pdbx_seq_one_letter_code
_entity_poly.pdbx_strand_id
1 'polypeptide(L)'
;MLLISTITDWRRRKIYNWITLPGILLGIFFMTCFHKFSVTFLFSYIFMFFILMIVYSQKAMRGGDAKLLLALSLYLSPTGLFLNLAICMFSAFFYFLIRTIKLKGFAGTLTDVRADTISLFVLGENTNYFTNEKAEFPGGGAVLIAISFIVTLFLSHLFGNLI
;
A
#
# COMPACT_ATOMS: atom_id res chain seq x y z
N MET A 1 -1.76 13.28 -8.72
CA MET A 1 -2.68 12.31 -8.07
C MET A 1 -2.35 12.13 -6.58
N LEU A 2 -1.16 11.63 -6.23
CA LEU A 2 -0.78 11.32 -4.84
C LEU A 2 -0.99 12.48 -3.85
N LEU A 3 -0.54 13.69 -4.20
CA LEU A 3 -0.65 14.87 -3.33
C LEU A 3 -2.12 15.26 -3.03
N ILE A 4 -3.00 15.14 -4.03
CA ILE A 4 -4.43 15.41 -3.84
C ILE A 4 -5.02 14.32 -2.94
N SER A 5 -4.66 13.05 -3.19
CA SER A 5 -5.12 11.92 -2.39
C SER A 5 -4.66 12.00 -0.93
N THR A 6 -3.42 12.42 -0.65
CA THR A 6 -2.92 12.61 0.72
C THR A 6 -3.67 13.72 1.45
N ILE A 7 -3.93 14.85 0.79
CA ILE A 7 -4.72 15.94 1.37
C ILE A 7 -6.15 15.48 1.65
N THR A 8 -6.78 14.77 0.72
CA THR A 8 -8.16 14.28 0.90
C THR A 8 -8.26 13.19 1.96
N ASP A 9 -7.25 12.31 2.05
CA ASP A 9 -7.19 11.28 3.08
C ASP A 9 -7.00 11.90 4.47
N TRP A 10 -6.13 12.91 4.59
CA TRP A 10 -5.96 13.66 5.84
C TRP A 10 -7.22 14.40 6.28
N ARG A 11 -7.90 15.09 5.34
CA ARG A 11 -9.04 15.96 5.67
C ARG A 11 -10.37 15.23 5.80
N ARG A 12 -10.62 14.23 4.94
CA ARG A 12 -11.93 13.58 4.78
C ARG A 12 -11.87 12.07 5.01
N ARG A 13 -10.67 11.48 5.23
CA ARG A 13 -10.42 10.03 5.32
C ARG A 13 -11.04 9.23 4.16
N LYS A 14 -11.11 9.86 2.97
CA LYS A 14 -11.72 9.30 1.76
C LYS A 14 -10.84 9.62 0.57
N ILE A 15 -10.60 8.60 -0.26
CA ILE A 15 -9.94 8.71 -1.55
C ILE A 15 -11.04 8.62 -2.62
N TYR A 16 -11.24 9.70 -3.36
CA TYR A 16 -12.32 9.78 -4.35
C TYR A 16 -11.93 9.06 -5.64
N ASN A 17 -12.88 8.28 -6.20
CA ASN A 17 -12.71 7.66 -7.52
C ASN A 17 -12.42 8.69 -8.63
N TRP A 18 -12.90 9.92 -8.45
CA TRP A 18 -12.67 11.04 -9.36
C TRP A 18 -11.20 11.45 -9.48
N ILE A 19 -10.35 11.06 -8.53
CA ILE A 19 -8.90 11.31 -8.58
C ILE A 19 -8.16 10.07 -9.09
N THR A 20 -8.63 8.87 -8.74
CA THR A 20 -7.99 7.62 -9.15
C THR A 20 -8.26 7.26 -10.61
N LEU A 21 -9.47 7.47 -11.11
CA LEU A 21 -9.82 7.23 -12.51
C LEU A 21 -8.96 8.05 -13.50
N PRO A 22 -8.85 9.40 -13.39
CA PRO A 22 -7.97 10.14 -14.27
C PRO A 22 -6.50 9.79 -14.05
N GLY A 23 -6.10 9.38 -12.84
CA GLY A 23 -4.76 8.88 -12.56
C GLY A 23 -4.41 7.62 -13.35
N ILE A 24 -5.33 6.65 -13.42
CA ILE A 24 -5.19 5.44 -14.25
C ILE A 24 -5.15 5.81 -15.73
N LEU A 25 -6.05 6.68 -16.18
CA LEU A 25 -6.12 7.11 -17.58
C LEU A 25 -4.81 7.78 -18.04
N LEU A 26 -4.28 8.68 -17.21
CA LEU A 26 -2.98 9.31 -17.44
C LEU A 26 -1.82 8.32 -17.38
N GLY A 27 -1.92 7.26 -16.56
CA GLY A 27 -0.90 6.22 -16.46
C GLY A 27 -0.83 5.36 -17.73
N ILE A 28 -2.00 5.00 -18.28
CA ILE A 28 -2.08 4.32 -19.59
C ILE A 28 -1.51 5.23 -20.68
N PHE A 29 -1.89 6.51 -20.70
CA PHE A 29 -1.35 7.47 -21.67
C PHE A 29 0.19 7.61 -21.54
N PHE A 30 0.70 7.67 -20.32
CA PHE A 30 2.14 7.74 -20.04
C PHE A 30 2.87 6.49 -20.56
N MET A 31 2.34 5.30 -20.28
CA MET A 31 2.88 4.03 -20.77
C MET A 31 2.88 3.95 -22.31
N THR A 32 1.80 4.39 -22.96
CA THR A 32 1.68 4.38 -24.42
C THR A 32 2.61 5.37 -25.09
N CYS A 33 2.70 6.62 -24.60
CA CYS A 33 3.48 7.68 -25.25
C CYS A 33 4.98 7.60 -24.98
N PHE A 34 5.40 7.32 -23.75
CA PHE A 34 6.82 7.38 -23.37
C PHE A 34 7.53 6.03 -23.47
N HIS A 35 6.81 4.94 -23.20
CA HIS A 35 7.38 3.59 -23.10
C HIS A 35 6.99 2.66 -24.25
N LYS A 36 6.39 3.21 -25.33
CA LYS A 36 6.02 2.49 -26.56
C LYS A 36 5.33 1.14 -26.30
N PHE A 37 4.36 1.10 -25.39
CA PHE A 37 3.64 -0.15 -25.05
C PHE A 37 4.55 -1.29 -24.55
N SER A 38 5.55 -0.96 -23.73
CA SER A 38 6.41 -1.97 -23.10
C SER A 38 5.59 -2.96 -22.27
N VAL A 39 5.62 -4.24 -22.67
CA VAL A 39 4.89 -5.37 -22.03
C VAL A 39 5.19 -5.46 -20.53
N THR A 40 6.39 -5.03 -20.15
CA THR A 40 6.89 -5.06 -18.77
C THR A 40 6.02 -4.23 -17.81
N PHE A 41 5.55 -3.06 -18.23
CA PHE A 41 4.68 -2.20 -17.41
C PHE A 41 3.25 -2.77 -17.31
N LEU A 42 2.76 -3.40 -18.38
CA LEU A 42 1.47 -4.08 -18.36
C LEU A 42 1.50 -5.25 -17.38
N PHE A 43 2.59 -6.01 -17.38
CA PHE A 43 2.80 -7.09 -16.42
C PHE A 43 2.79 -6.59 -14.98
N SER A 44 3.49 -5.48 -14.69
CA SER A 44 3.47 -4.85 -13.36
C SER A 44 2.06 -4.46 -12.92
N TYR A 45 1.25 -3.89 -13.81
CA TYR A 45 -0.12 -3.52 -13.51
C TYR A 45 -1.01 -4.73 -13.21
N ILE A 46 -0.97 -5.76 -14.07
CA ILE A 46 -1.76 -6.99 -13.89
C ILE A 46 -1.33 -7.71 -12.61
N PHE A 47 -0.03 -7.83 -12.38
CA PHE A 47 0.51 -8.45 -11.17
C PHE A 47 0.05 -7.74 -9.90
N MET A 48 0.08 -6.40 -9.89
CA MET A 48 -0.43 -5.60 -8.78
C MET A 48 -1.93 -5.78 -8.58
N PHE A 49 -2.71 -5.87 -9.67
CA PHE A 49 -4.15 -6.13 -9.58
C PHE A 49 -4.44 -7.45 -8.86
N PHE A 50 -3.72 -8.52 -9.18
CA PHE A 50 -3.89 -9.82 -8.50
C PHE A 50 -3.52 -9.76 -7.03
N ILE A 51 -2.39 -9.15 -6.67
CA ILE A 51 -1.99 -8.97 -5.26
C ILE A 51 -3.07 -8.20 -4.50
N LEU A 52 -3.52 -7.08 -5.05
CA LEU A 52 -4.53 -6.24 -4.41
C LEU A 52 -5.88 -6.95 -4.29
N MET A 53 -6.24 -7.83 -5.23
CA MET A 53 -7.45 -8.64 -5.13
C MET A 53 -7.40 -9.56 -3.89
N ILE A 54 -6.26 -10.23 -3.67
CA ILE A 54 -6.06 -11.11 -2.50
C ILE A 54 -6.12 -10.29 -1.21
N VAL A 55 -5.38 -9.18 -1.13
CA VAL A 55 -5.32 -8.31 0.05
C VAL A 55 -6.69 -7.68 0.36
N TYR A 56 -7.43 -7.29 -0.68
CA TYR A 56 -8.78 -6.73 -0.54
C TYR A 56 -9.77 -7.79 -0.05
N SER A 57 -9.67 -9.04 -0.53
CA SER A 57 -10.49 -10.15 -0.04
C SER A 57 -10.28 -10.42 1.45
N GLN A 58 -9.05 -10.24 1.95
CA GLN A 58 -8.72 -10.38 3.36
C GLN A 58 -9.12 -9.16 4.22
N LYS A 59 -9.73 -8.13 3.61
CA LYS A 59 -10.11 -6.86 4.27
C LYS A 59 -8.94 -6.13 4.95
N ALA A 60 -7.70 -6.48 4.60
CA ALA A 60 -6.50 -5.90 5.22
C ALA A 60 -6.23 -4.45 4.75
N MET A 61 -6.77 -4.06 3.60
CA MET A 61 -6.56 -2.74 2.99
C MET A 61 -7.87 -2.12 2.53
N ARG A 62 -8.02 -0.80 2.72
CA ARG A 62 -9.19 -0.06 2.22
C ARG A 62 -9.15 0.00 0.70
N GLY A 63 -10.33 -0.12 0.07
CA GLY A 63 -10.44 -0.08 -1.39
C GLY A 63 -9.95 1.22 -2.03
N GLY A 64 -9.93 2.34 -1.28
CA GLY A 64 -9.34 3.60 -1.73
C GLY A 64 -7.82 3.50 -1.92
N ASP A 65 -7.12 2.99 -0.92
CA ASP A 65 -5.66 2.82 -0.96
C ASP A 65 -5.27 1.80 -2.04
N ALA A 66 -6.02 0.70 -2.16
CA ALA A 66 -5.80 -0.30 -3.19
C ALA A 66 -5.90 0.30 -4.61
N LYS A 67 -6.95 1.09 -4.88
CA LYS A 67 -7.10 1.78 -6.17
C LYS A 67 -5.97 2.77 -6.46
N LEU A 68 -5.46 3.41 -5.42
CA LEU A 68 -4.37 4.37 -5.54
C LEU A 68 -3.04 3.66 -5.85
N LEU A 69 -2.77 2.54 -5.17
CA LEU A 69 -1.60 1.69 -5.42
C LEU A 69 -1.65 1.07 -6.83
N LEU A 70 -2.83 0.67 -7.28
CA LEU A 70 -3.09 0.18 -8.63
C LEU A 70 -2.89 1.26 -9.70
N ALA A 71 -3.34 2.49 -9.46
CA ALA A 71 -3.08 3.59 -10.39
C ALA A 71 -1.58 3.90 -10.47
N LEU A 72 -0.89 3.79 -9.33
CA LEU A 72 0.55 4.06 -9.24
C LEU A 72 1.38 3.02 -10.01
N SER A 73 0.98 1.74 -10.04
CA SER A 73 1.74 0.69 -10.74
C SER A 73 1.89 0.91 -12.24
N LEU A 74 1.05 1.74 -12.87
CA LEU A 74 1.20 2.13 -14.29
C LEU A 74 2.36 3.08 -14.54
N TYR A 75 2.85 3.77 -13.51
CA TYR A 75 3.93 4.74 -13.60
C TYR A 75 5.29 4.16 -13.17
N LEU A 76 5.33 2.95 -12.63
CA LEU A 76 6.56 2.33 -12.14
C LEU A 76 6.90 1.10 -12.97
N SER A 77 8.19 0.94 -13.26
CA SER A 77 8.73 -0.33 -13.73
C SER A 77 8.48 -1.47 -12.71
N PRO A 78 8.54 -2.75 -13.10
CA PRO A 78 8.36 -3.85 -12.15
C PRO A 78 9.33 -3.76 -10.97
N THR A 79 10.59 -3.41 -11.23
CA THR A 79 11.60 -3.27 -10.18
C THR A 79 11.27 -2.12 -9.23
N GLY A 80 10.85 -0.98 -9.77
CA GLY A 80 10.38 0.16 -8.97
C GLY A 80 9.13 -0.18 -8.15
N LEU A 81 8.22 -0.95 -8.72
CA LEU A 81 7.00 -1.42 -8.06
C LEU A 81 7.34 -2.29 -6.84
N PHE A 82 8.19 -3.30 -7.00
CA PHE A 82 8.60 -4.16 -5.89
C PHE A 82 9.27 -3.37 -4.77
N LEU A 83 10.16 -2.44 -5.13
CA LEU A 83 10.81 -1.57 -4.15
C LEU A 83 9.81 -0.69 -3.39
N ASN A 84 8.89 -0.05 -4.13
CA ASN A 84 7.85 0.79 -3.54
C ASN A 84 6.93 -0.01 -2.60
N LEU A 85 6.57 -1.23 -3.01
CA LEU A 85 5.72 -2.13 -2.22
C LEU A 85 6.45 -2.59 -0.95
N ALA A 86 7.74 -2.95 -1.05
CA ALA A 86 8.57 -3.30 0.09
C ALA A 86 8.69 -2.14 1.10
N ILE A 87 8.97 -0.92 0.62
CA ILE A 87 9.05 0.28 1.47
C ILE A 87 7.68 0.57 2.12
N CYS A 88 6.58 0.44 1.36
CA CYS A 88 5.24 0.65 1.86
C CYS A 88 4.86 -0.36 2.95
N MET A 89 5.16 -1.65 2.75
CA MET A 89 4.91 -2.70 3.74
C MET A 89 5.76 -2.50 5.00
N PHE A 90 7.04 -2.18 4.82
CA PHE A 90 7.94 -1.88 5.93
C PHE A 90 7.42 -0.69 6.74
N SER A 91 7.09 0.42 6.07
CA SER A 91 6.55 1.61 6.74
C SER A 91 5.21 1.35 7.45
N ALA A 92 4.31 0.60 6.82
CA ALA A 92 3.04 0.19 7.41
C ALA A 92 3.24 -0.69 8.66
N PHE A 93 4.20 -1.61 8.62
CA PHE A 93 4.56 -2.43 9.77
C PHE A 93 5.03 -1.57 10.96
N PHE A 94 5.96 -0.64 10.75
CA PHE A 94 6.42 0.26 11.82
C PHE A 94 5.29 1.17 12.34
N TYR A 95 4.46 1.70 11.44
CA TYR A 95 3.30 2.51 11.83
C TYR A 95 2.35 1.73 12.75
N PHE A 96 2.04 0.48 12.37
CA PHE A 96 1.20 -0.39 13.17
C PHE A 96 1.86 -0.73 14.51
N LEU A 97 3.14 -1.08 14.51
CA LEU A 97 3.90 -1.42 15.71
C LEU A 97 3.92 -0.26 16.72
N ILE A 98 4.25 0.96 16.28
CA ILE A 98 4.26 2.16 17.13
C ILE A 98 2.86 2.44 17.68
N ARG A 99 1.83 2.27 16.86
CA ARG A 99 0.44 2.49 17.28
C ARG A 99 -0.01 1.49 18.33
N THR A 100 0.32 0.21 18.16
CA THR A 100 -0.03 -0.85 19.12
C THR A 100 0.67 -0.61 20.46
N ILE A 101 1.95 -0.22 20.44
CA ILE A 101 2.70 0.15 21.66
C ILE A 101 2.03 1.33 22.38
N LYS A 102 1.59 2.37 21.66
CA LYS A 102 0.95 3.55 22.27
C LYS A 102 -0.43 3.24 22.89
N LEU A 103 -1.20 2.33 22.30
CA LEU A 103 -2.57 2.06 22.74
C LEU A 103 -2.66 1.00 23.84
N LYS A 104 -1.82 -0.05 23.79
CA LYS A 104 -1.88 -1.19 24.70
C LYS A 104 -0.67 -1.31 25.64
N GLY A 105 0.35 -0.47 25.45
CA GLY A 105 1.64 -0.61 26.11
C GLY A 105 2.50 -1.72 25.51
N PHE A 106 3.79 -1.71 25.84
CA PHE A 106 4.77 -2.65 25.27
C PHE A 106 4.50 -4.11 25.69
N ALA A 107 4.14 -4.33 26.96
CA ALA A 107 3.85 -5.67 27.49
C ALA A 107 2.61 -6.30 26.83
N GLY A 108 1.54 -5.53 26.62
CA GLY A 108 0.33 -6.00 25.94
C GLY A 108 0.56 -6.30 24.46
N THR A 109 1.46 -5.56 23.80
CA THR A 109 1.85 -5.82 22.41
C THR A 109 2.58 -7.16 22.27
N LEU A 110 3.49 -7.47 23.19
CA LEU A 110 4.24 -8.72 23.16
C LEU A 110 3.36 -9.95 23.41
N THR A 111 2.40 -9.84 24.33
CA THR A 111 1.46 -10.95 24.60
C THR A 111 0.55 -11.21 23.41
N ASP A 112 0.08 -10.16 22.73
CA ASP A 112 -0.76 -10.30 21.53
C ASP A 112 0.03 -10.90 20.35
N VAL A 113 1.25 -10.42 20.08
CA VAL A 113 2.12 -10.98 19.02
C VAL A 113 2.44 -12.44 19.29
N ARG A 114 2.70 -12.80 20.56
CA ARG A 114 2.98 -14.18 20.95
C ARG A 114 1.75 -15.06 20.80
N ALA A 115 0.57 -14.60 21.19
CA ALA A 115 -0.68 -15.34 21.03
C ALA A 115 -1.00 -15.57 19.54
N ASP A 116 -0.82 -14.56 18.70
CA ASP A 116 -1.07 -14.63 17.25
C ASP A 116 -0.09 -15.59 16.57
N THR A 117 1.21 -15.49 16.90
CA THR A 117 2.25 -16.41 16.39
C THR A 117 1.95 -17.87 16.77
N ILE A 118 1.49 -18.11 18.01
CA ILE A 118 1.15 -19.46 18.48
C ILE A 118 -0.11 -19.96 17.76
N SER A 119 -1.12 -19.13 17.55
CA SER A 119 -2.35 -19.52 16.85
C SER A 119 -2.09 -19.90 15.39
N LEU A 120 -1.24 -19.13 14.70
CA LEU A 120 -0.78 -19.44 13.34
C LEU A 120 -0.02 -20.76 13.26
N PHE A 121 0.81 -21.06 14.25
CA PHE A 121 1.64 -22.27 14.27
C PHE A 121 0.85 -23.53 14.69
N VAL A 122 -0.09 -23.40 15.62
CA VAL A 122 -0.81 -24.54 16.22
C VAL A 122 -2.10 -24.88 15.47
N LEU A 123 -2.86 -23.87 15.03
CA LEU A 123 -4.18 -24.09 14.44
C LEU A 123 -4.18 -23.91 12.92
N GLY A 124 -3.13 -23.31 12.34
CA GLY A 124 -3.14 -22.91 10.92
C GLY A 124 -4.27 -21.93 10.58
N GLU A 125 -4.91 -21.36 11.61
CA GLU A 125 -6.09 -20.54 11.52
C GLU A 125 -5.75 -19.14 12.02
N ASN A 126 -6.01 -18.13 11.18
CA ASN A 126 -5.80 -16.73 11.54
C ASN A 126 -6.92 -16.28 12.48
N THR A 127 -6.75 -16.53 13.78
CA THR A 127 -7.60 -15.96 14.82
C THR A 127 -7.24 -14.49 14.96
N ASN A 128 -7.84 -13.64 14.13
CA ASN A 128 -7.57 -12.20 14.07
C ASN A 128 -7.96 -11.48 15.39
N TYR A 129 -7.29 -11.76 16.50
CA TYR A 129 -7.46 -11.09 17.80
C TYR A 129 -7.11 -9.59 17.71
N PHE A 130 -6.37 -9.20 16.67
CA PHE A 130 -6.10 -7.80 16.33
C PHE A 130 -7.27 -7.09 15.63
N THR A 131 -8.28 -7.81 15.14
CA THR A 131 -9.48 -7.20 14.55
C THR A 131 -10.56 -6.98 15.60
N ASN A 132 -10.42 -5.91 16.37
CA ASN A 132 -11.60 -5.30 16.97
C ASN A 132 -12.39 -4.70 15.79
N GLU A 133 -13.57 -5.23 15.48
CA GLU A 133 -14.40 -4.86 14.31
C GLU A 133 -14.71 -3.36 14.17
N LYS A 134 -14.36 -2.56 15.19
CA LYS A 134 -14.59 -1.12 15.28
C LYS A 134 -13.34 -0.25 15.22
N ALA A 135 -12.15 -0.81 15.06
CA ALA A 135 -10.95 -0.02 14.90
C ALA A 135 -10.89 0.54 13.47
N GLU A 136 -11.61 1.63 13.23
CA GLU A 136 -11.44 2.42 12.00
C GLU A 136 -9.95 2.64 11.77
N PHE A 137 -9.46 2.19 10.61
CA PHE A 137 -8.10 2.45 10.21
C PHE A 137 -7.88 3.98 10.28
N PRO A 138 -6.94 4.46 11.10
CA PRO A 138 -6.62 5.87 11.17
C PRO A 138 -6.17 6.22 9.75
N GLY A 139 -6.71 7.30 9.18
CA GLY A 139 -6.26 7.75 7.86
C GLY A 139 -4.73 7.86 7.81
N GLY A 140 -4.17 7.88 6.61
CA GLY A 140 -2.72 7.93 6.40
C GLY A 140 -2.18 6.88 5.44
N GLY A 141 -3.02 5.97 4.92
CA GLY A 141 -2.63 5.02 3.89
C GLY A 141 -2.09 5.72 2.65
N ALA A 142 -2.78 6.77 2.18
CA ALA A 142 -2.31 7.59 1.07
C ALA A 142 -0.98 8.29 1.37
N VAL A 143 -0.76 8.71 2.63
CA VAL A 143 0.48 9.38 3.06
C VAL A 143 1.66 8.41 3.02
N LEU A 144 1.47 7.19 3.54
CA LEU A 144 2.47 6.13 3.47
C LEU A 144 2.85 5.82 2.02
N ILE A 145 1.86 5.67 1.14
CA ILE A 145 2.09 5.40 -0.29
C ILE A 145 2.80 6.57 -0.97
N ALA A 146 2.47 7.82 -0.61
CA ALA A 146 3.15 8.99 -1.16
C ALA A 146 4.61 9.07 -0.70
N ILE A 147 4.88 8.81 0.58
CA ILE A 147 6.24 8.78 1.13
C ILE A 147 7.05 7.66 0.48
N SER A 148 6.49 6.44 0.36
CA SER A 148 7.18 5.31 -0.25
C SER A 148 7.50 5.59 -1.72
N PHE A 149 6.60 6.26 -2.44
CA PHE A 149 6.85 6.68 -3.81
C PHE A 149 7.97 7.72 -3.91
N ILE A 150 7.99 8.73 -3.04
CA ILE A 150 9.06 9.74 -3.02
C ILE A 150 10.42 9.09 -2.74
N VAL A 151 10.49 8.17 -1.78
CA VAL A 151 11.72 7.42 -1.49
C VAL A 151 12.13 6.56 -2.68
N THR A 152 11.18 5.90 -3.35
CA THR A 152 11.45 5.11 -4.57
C THR A 152 11.99 6.00 -5.69
N LEU A 153 11.45 7.20 -5.86
CA LEU A 153 11.90 8.17 -6.87
C LEU A 153 13.31 8.68 -6.55
N PHE A 154 13.61 8.97 -5.28
CA PHE A 154 14.95 9.33 -4.84
C PHE A 154 15.96 8.20 -5.11
N LEU A 155 15.61 6.96 -4.77
CA LEU A 155 16.44 5.78 -5.04
C LEU A 155 16.59 5.54 -6.54
N SER A 156 15.56 5.77 -7.36
CA SER A 156 15.64 5.66 -8.82
C SER A 156 16.63 6.64 -9.43
N HIS A 157 16.72 7.85 -8.86
CA HIS A 157 17.67 8.85 -9.29
C HIS A 157 19.10 8.44 -8.89
N LEU A 158 19.26 7.79 -7.72
CA LEU A 158 20.56 7.34 -7.23
C LEU A 158 21.10 6.12 -8.01
N PHE A 159 20.22 5.17 -8.34
CA PHE A 159 20.61 3.87 -8.90
C PHE A 159 20.40 3.73 -10.42
N GLY A 160 19.63 4.62 -11.06
CA GLY A 160 19.37 4.62 -12.50
C GLY A 160 18.55 3.42 -12.99
N ASN A 161 17.34 3.66 -13.52
CA ASN A 161 16.38 2.66 -14.06
C ASN A 161 15.42 2.02 -13.06
N LEU A 162 14.56 2.80 -12.41
CA LEU A 162 13.42 2.25 -11.64
C LEU A 162 12.06 2.85 -12.00
N ILE A 163 12.01 3.92 -12.81
CA ILE A 163 10.79 4.61 -13.25
C ILE A 163 10.77 4.68 -14.77
#